data_AF-A0A7L4RJJ0-F1
#
_entry.id   AF-A0A7L4RJJ0-F1
#
_cell.length_a   1.000
_cell.length_b   1.000
_cell.length_c   1.000
_cell.angle_alpha   90.00
_cell.angle_beta   90.00
_cell.angle_gamma   90.00
#
_symmetry.space_group_name_H-M   'P 1'
#
loop_
_entity.id
_entity.type
_entity.pdbx_description
1 polymer ?
#
loop_
_entity_poly.entity_id
_entity_poly.type
_entity_poly.pdbx_seq_one_letter_code
_entity_poly.pdbx_strand_id
1 'polypeptide(L)'
;MYSHEIQRILDGKKIAVGDRILLEKDGKAYAGLLMPKPLHGDEKTVIIKLDSGYNVGFDMTGLKIAKSHEREPREVGEEAKYEFGRTKKELLEVKFDANKPKVALISTGGTIASRVDYRTGGVYAVENPKELLHNIPELSHIVNLEMSSPLNKMSEDMEPEDWVKIARHVAKELNAGKKGVIITHGTDTLHYTSAALSFFLRNLYKPVVLVGAQRSSDRGSS
;
A
#
# COMPACT_ATOMS: atom_id res chain seq x y z
N MET A 1 6.79 16.49 5.09
CA MET A 1 7.19 16.83 6.48
C MET A 1 6.55 18.14 6.88
N TYR A 2 6.30 18.36 8.17
CA TYR A 2 5.86 19.67 8.65
C TYR A 2 6.97 20.71 8.48
N SER A 3 6.60 22.01 8.50
CA SER A 3 7.58 23.10 8.47
C SER A 3 8.53 23.01 9.67
N HIS A 4 9.74 23.54 9.54
CA HIS A 4 10.73 23.52 10.63
C HIS A 4 10.18 24.09 11.96
N GLU A 5 9.34 25.11 11.87
CA GLU A 5 8.72 25.74 13.04
C GLU A 5 7.75 24.79 13.74
N ILE A 6 6.83 24.18 13.00
CA ILE A 6 5.88 23.20 13.54
C ILE A 6 6.63 21.98 14.08
N GLN A 7 7.61 21.47 13.33
CA GLN A 7 8.38 20.30 13.73
C GLN A 7 9.08 20.55 15.06
N ARG A 8 9.67 21.74 15.27
CA ARG A 8 10.29 22.12 16.54
C ARG A 8 9.31 22.11 17.71
N ILE A 9 8.07 22.56 17.49
CA ILE A 9 7.01 22.55 18.52
C ILE A 9 6.60 21.11 18.84
N LEU A 10 6.42 20.26 17.82
CA LEU A 10 6.07 18.85 17.98
C LEU A 10 7.16 18.08 18.72
N ASP A 11 8.42 18.25 18.30
CA ASP A 11 9.59 17.61 18.91
C ASP A 11 9.76 18.05 20.36
N GLY A 12 9.60 19.35 20.65
CA GLY A 12 9.64 19.90 22.01
C GLY A 12 8.60 19.30 22.95
N LYS A 13 7.50 18.78 22.40
CA LYS A 13 6.43 18.09 23.15
C LYS A 13 6.47 16.57 23.01
N LYS A 14 7.50 16.02 22.35
CA LYS A 14 7.66 14.59 22.04
C LYS A 14 6.46 14.00 21.30
N ILE A 15 5.87 14.78 20.39
CA ILE A 15 4.76 14.40 19.55
C ILE A 15 5.29 14.00 18.17
N ALA A 16 4.89 12.84 17.69
CA ALA A 16 5.20 12.33 16.37
C ALA A 16 3.90 12.09 15.58
N VAL A 17 4.03 12.00 14.25
CA VAL A 17 2.91 11.55 13.39
C VAL A 17 2.41 10.19 13.88
N GLY A 18 1.10 10.03 13.97
CA GLY A 18 0.43 8.85 14.54
C GLY A 18 0.17 8.94 16.04
N ASP A 19 0.73 9.91 16.76
CA ASP A 19 0.35 10.15 18.16
C ASP A 19 -1.03 10.79 18.24
N ARG A 20 -1.80 10.37 19.26
CA ARG A 20 -3.03 11.05 19.65
C ARG A 20 -2.71 12.36 20.37
N ILE A 21 -3.28 13.46 19.90
CA ILE A 21 -3.05 14.80 20.45
C ILE A 21 -4.35 15.50 20.81
N LEU A 22 -4.26 16.38 21.80
CA LEU A 22 -5.31 17.32 22.20
C LEU A 22 -4.95 18.70 21.67
N LEU A 23 -5.91 19.32 20.98
CA LEU A 23 -5.83 20.66 20.42
C LEU A 23 -6.84 21.56 21.11
N GLU A 24 -6.45 22.77 21.48
CA GLU A 24 -7.37 23.81 21.97
C GLU A 24 -7.20 25.08 21.12
N LYS A 25 -8.30 25.52 20.50
CA LYS A 25 -8.37 26.75 19.68
C LYS A 25 -9.72 27.42 19.86
N ASP A 26 -9.72 28.73 20.03
CA ASP A 26 -10.93 29.57 20.16
C ASP A 26 -11.92 29.05 21.22
N GLY A 27 -11.39 28.56 22.35
CA GLY A 27 -12.19 28.00 23.45
C GLY A 27 -12.81 26.63 23.17
N LYS A 28 -12.47 25.98 22.05
CA LYS A 28 -12.90 24.62 21.71
C LYS A 28 -11.74 23.64 21.81
N ALA A 29 -12.02 22.46 22.34
CA ALA A 29 -11.06 21.36 22.41
C ALA A 29 -11.38 20.31 21.35
N TYR A 30 -10.34 19.76 20.74
CA TYR A 30 -10.40 18.68 19.76
C TYR A 30 -9.38 17.61 20.15
N ALA A 31 -9.69 16.36 19.84
CA ALA A 31 -8.79 15.23 20.04
C ALA A 31 -8.75 14.39 18.76
N GLY A 32 -7.56 13.86 18.44
CA GLY A 32 -7.39 13.03 17.26
C GLY A 32 -5.96 12.60 17.03
N LEU A 33 -5.76 11.79 15.99
CA LEU A 33 -4.43 11.34 15.56
C LEU A 33 -3.73 12.44 14.76
N LEU A 34 -2.48 12.75 15.10
CA LEU A 34 -1.67 13.64 14.28
C LEU A 34 -1.36 12.98 12.94
N MET A 35 -1.82 13.60 11.85
CA MET A 35 -1.65 13.09 10.51
C MET A 35 -0.36 13.60 9.86
N PRO A 36 0.23 12.86 8.92
CA PRO A 36 1.30 13.40 8.10
C PRO A 36 0.80 14.58 7.28
N LYS A 37 1.66 15.58 7.08
CA LYS A 37 1.34 16.72 6.24
C LYS A 37 1.31 16.30 4.75
N PRO A 38 0.26 16.66 3.98
CA PRO A 38 0.23 16.54 2.52
C PRO A 38 1.43 17.24 1.88
N LEU A 39 1.86 16.74 0.73
CA LEU A 39 2.97 17.31 -0.03
C LEU A 39 2.72 18.78 -0.39
N HIS A 40 1.47 19.11 -0.72
CA HIS A 40 1.01 20.46 -1.03
C HIS A 40 0.01 20.89 0.05
N GLY A 41 0.43 21.77 0.97
CA GLY A 41 -0.43 22.25 2.05
C GLY A 41 0.21 23.39 2.84
N ASP A 42 -0.62 24.18 3.51
CA ASP A 42 -0.22 25.37 4.26
C ASP A 42 0.84 25.07 5.34
N GLU A 43 1.90 25.88 5.39
CA GLU A 43 3.06 25.71 6.28
C GLU A 43 2.79 25.89 7.76
N LYS A 44 1.68 26.56 8.11
CA LYS A 44 1.27 26.87 9.47
C LYS A 44 0.16 25.96 9.97
N THR A 45 -0.23 24.95 9.20
CA THR A 45 -1.34 24.07 9.54
C THR A 45 -0.86 22.70 10.02
N VAL A 46 -1.44 22.22 11.13
CA VAL A 46 -1.37 20.82 11.57
C VAL A 46 -2.66 20.10 11.21
N ILE A 47 -2.58 18.83 10.83
CA ILE A 47 -3.76 18.05 10.47
C ILE A 47 -3.95 16.94 11.50
N ILE A 48 -5.15 16.83 12.04
CA ILE A 48 -5.54 15.69 12.87
C ILE A 48 -6.70 14.93 12.24
N LYS A 49 -6.76 13.62 12.51
CA LYS A 49 -7.92 12.80 12.25
C LYS A 49 -8.75 12.65 13.52
N LEU A 50 -9.96 13.17 13.48
CA LEU A 50 -10.91 13.10 14.58
C LEU A 50 -11.44 11.66 14.74
N ASP A 51 -12.04 11.36 15.88
CA ASP A 51 -12.69 10.07 16.15
C ASP A 51 -13.85 9.76 15.20
N SER A 52 -14.43 10.79 14.58
CA SER A 52 -15.41 10.64 13.50
C SER A 52 -14.81 10.12 12.19
N GLY A 53 -13.48 10.02 12.08
CA GLY A 53 -12.76 9.63 10.87
C GLY A 53 -12.43 10.78 9.92
N TYR A 54 -12.90 12.01 10.19
CA TYR A 54 -12.61 13.18 9.36
C TYR A 54 -11.23 13.76 9.66
N ASN A 55 -10.50 14.10 8.59
CA ASN A 55 -9.26 14.87 8.69
C ASN A 55 -9.57 16.37 8.73
N VAL A 56 -9.02 17.09 9.71
CA VAL A 56 -9.23 18.53 9.89
C VAL A 56 -7.89 19.23 10.08
N GLY A 57 -7.69 20.33 9.34
CA GLY A 57 -6.52 21.20 9.47
C GLY A 57 -6.76 22.32 10.48
N PHE A 58 -5.79 22.56 11.36
CA PHE A 58 -5.77 23.66 12.30
C PHE A 58 -4.55 24.53 12.06
N ASP A 59 -4.78 25.81 11.78
CA ASP A 59 -3.72 26.82 11.79
C ASP A 59 -3.12 26.93 13.21
N MET A 60 -1.79 27.03 13.28
CA MET A 60 -1.01 27.02 14.53
C MET A 60 -1.12 28.33 15.33
N THR A 61 -1.60 29.41 14.73
CA THR A 61 -1.75 30.70 15.40
C THR A 61 -2.74 30.57 16.55
N GLY A 62 -2.26 30.78 17.78
CA GLY A 62 -3.07 30.65 19.00
C GLY A 62 -3.47 29.22 19.36
N LEU A 63 -2.95 28.21 18.65
CA LEU A 63 -3.28 26.80 18.89
C LEU A 63 -2.45 26.24 20.04
N LYS A 64 -3.12 25.69 21.06
CA LYS A 64 -2.45 24.89 22.10
C LYS A 64 -2.48 23.43 21.70
N ILE A 65 -1.34 22.76 21.83
CA ILE A 65 -1.18 21.33 21.51
C ILE A 65 -0.65 20.60 22.74
N ALA A 66 -1.23 19.44 23.05
CA ALA A 66 -0.71 18.52 24.05
C ALA A 66 -0.74 17.08 23.53
N LYS A 67 0.23 16.26 23.97
CA LYS A 67 0.20 14.83 23.69
C LYS A 67 -0.85 14.17 24.59
N SER A 68 -1.72 13.33 24.04
CA SER A 68 -2.61 12.52 24.88
C SER A 68 -1.84 11.40 25.56
N HIS A 69 -2.23 11.07 26.80
CA HIS A 69 -1.73 9.90 27.51
C HIS A 69 -2.46 8.61 27.12
N GLU A 70 -3.58 8.72 26.42
CA GLU A 70 -4.29 7.58 25.83
C GLU A 70 -3.51 7.10 24.60
N ARG A 71 -2.94 5.90 24.70
CA ARG A 71 -2.29 5.24 23.56
C ARG A 71 -3.37 4.60 22.69
N GLU A 72 -3.53 5.08 21.47
CA GLU A 72 -4.03 4.19 20.42
C GLU A 72 -3.00 3.08 20.17
N PRO A 73 -3.44 1.89 19.75
CA PRO A 73 -2.53 0.76 19.71
C PRO A 73 -1.63 0.89 18.46
N ARG A 74 -0.42 0.31 18.50
CA ARG A 74 0.63 0.59 17.49
C ARG A 74 0.41 -0.21 16.22
N GLU A 75 0.73 0.39 15.07
CA GLU A 75 0.90 -0.17 13.71
C GLU A 75 -0.01 -1.34 13.31
N VAL A 76 -0.55 -1.33 12.08
CA VAL A 76 -1.27 -2.49 11.51
C VAL A 76 -0.44 -3.79 11.58
N GLY A 77 0.89 -3.70 11.74
CA GLY A 77 1.78 -4.84 12.01
C GLY A 77 1.78 -5.39 13.44
N GLU A 78 1.54 -4.57 14.47
CA GLU A 78 1.46 -5.01 15.88
C GLU A 78 0.01 -5.21 16.35
N GLU A 79 -0.96 -4.50 15.74
CA GLU A 79 -2.40 -4.64 15.98
C GLU A 79 -3.05 -5.79 15.22
N ALA A 80 -2.43 -6.95 15.35
CA ALA A 80 -3.19 -8.17 15.23
C ALA A 80 -4.08 -8.26 16.49
N LYS A 81 -5.28 -7.64 16.46
CA LYS A 81 -6.52 -7.95 17.21
C LYS A 81 -7.40 -6.69 17.28
N TYR A 82 -8.23 -6.44 16.27
CA TYR A 82 -9.59 -5.93 16.53
C TYR A 82 -10.55 -6.45 15.46
N GLU A 83 -11.43 -7.34 15.92
CA GLU A 83 -12.65 -7.73 15.21
C GLU A 83 -13.71 -6.65 15.47
N PHE A 84 -14.29 -6.11 14.41
CA PHE A 84 -15.73 -5.89 14.41
C PHE A 84 -16.33 -6.83 13.35
N GLY A 85 -17.06 -7.84 13.83
CA GLY A 85 -17.74 -8.83 12.98
C GLY A 85 -16.91 -10.07 12.64
N ARG A 86 -16.42 -10.79 13.67
CA ARG A 86 -15.93 -12.18 13.62
C ARG A 86 -15.29 -12.65 12.29
N THR A 87 -13.97 -12.57 12.23
CA THR A 87 -13.19 -13.64 11.59
C THR A 87 -11.91 -13.82 12.39
N LYS A 88 -11.81 -14.96 13.09
CA LYS A 88 -10.60 -15.38 13.81
C LYS A 88 -9.41 -15.36 12.87
N LYS A 89 -8.65 -14.28 12.95
CA LYS A 89 -7.21 -14.20 13.16
C LYS A 89 -6.39 -15.47 12.91
N GLU A 90 -6.33 -15.87 11.65
CA GLU A 90 -5.14 -16.35 10.95
C GLU A 90 -5.28 -15.72 9.56
N LEU A 91 -4.25 -15.06 9.02
CA LEU A 91 -4.18 -14.91 7.56
C LEU A 91 -4.51 -16.30 7.03
N LEU A 92 -5.66 -16.45 6.35
CA LEU A 92 -6.18 -17.74 5.88
C LEU A 92 -4.99 -18.63 5.61
N GLU A 93 -4.84 -19.76 6.31
CA GLU A 93 -3.85 -20.75 5.91
C GLU A 93 -4.20 -21.09 4.47
N VAL A 94 -3.54 -20.42 3.52
CA VAL A 94 -3.78 -20.63 2.11
C VAL A 94 -3.21 -22.00 1.84
N LYS A 95 -4.07 -23.00 1.92
CA LYS A 95 -3.75 -24.38 1.59
C LYS A 95 -3.72 -24.46 0.08
N PHE A 96 -2.51 -24.26 -0.45
CA PHE A 96 -2.23 -24.50 -1.85
C PHE A 96 -2.35 -25.99 -2.14
N ASP A 97 -3.30 -26.36 -3.00
CA ASP A 97 -3.40 -27.72 -3.52
C ASP A 97 -2.21 -27.98 -4.44
N ALA A 98 -1.35 -28.93 -4.08
CA ALA A 98 -0.12 -29.24 -4.80
C ALA A 98 -0.36 -29.62 -6.28
N ASN A 99 -1.58 -30.04 -6.64
CA ASN A 99 -1.96 -30.38 -8.00
C ASN A 99 -2.32 -29.16 -8.87
N LYS A 100 -2.45 -27.97 -8.27
CA LYS A 100 -2.79 -26.74 -8.99
C LYS A 100 -1.55 -26.15 -9.69
N PRO A 101 -1.75 -25.49 -10.85
CA PRO A 101 -0.65 -24.88 -11.57
C PRO A 101 0.02 -23.79 -10.73
N LYS A 102 1.36 -23.81 -10.68
CA LYS A 102 2.15 -22.75 -10.06
C LYS A 102 2.26 -21.57 -11.02
N VAL A 103 1.87 -20.38 -10.58
CA VAL A 103 1.91 -19.14 -11.36
C VAL A 103 2.72 -18.11 -10.58
N ALA A 104 3.65 -17.43 -11.25
CA ALA A 104 4.38 -16.35 -10.61
C ALA A 104 3.59 -15.04 -10.71
N LEU A 105 3.57 -14.27 -9.64
CA LEU A 105 3.07 -12.90 -9.58
C LEU A 105 4.25 -11.95 -9.38
N ILE A 106 4.61 -11.22 -10.43
CA ILE A 106 5.69 -10.24 -10.40
C ILE A 106 5.07 -8.87 -10.16
N SER A 107 5.31 -8.28 -9.00
CA SER A 107 4.93 -6.91 -8.73
C SER A 107 6.00 -5.94 -9.24
N THR A 108 5.60 -5.00 -10.08
CA THR A 108 6.47 -3.88 -10.50
C THR A 108 6.05 -2.55 -9.89
N GLY A 109 5.01 -2.57 -9.05
CA GLY A 109 4.27 -1.41 -8.58
C GLY A 109 2.82 -1.45 -9.09
N GLY A 110 2.22 -0.27 -9.21
CA GLY A 110 0.83 -0.11 -9.65
C GLY A 110 -0.18 -0.30 -8.53
N THR A 111 -1.32 0.37 -8.68
CA THR A 111 -2.39 0.46 -7.68
C THR A 111 -3.14 -0.85 -7.46
N ILE A 112 -3.02 -1.83 -8.36
CA ILE A 112 -3.71 -3.14 -8.24
C ILE A 112 -3.22 -3.96 -7.04
N ALA A 113 -1.97 -3.75 -6.63
CA ALA A 113 -1.36 -4.39 -5.48
C ALA A 113 -1.21 -3.37 -4.33
N SER A 114 -2.27 -2.65 -3.99
CA SER A 114 -2.29 -1.69 -2.88
C SER A 114 -3.35 -2.02 -1.83
N ARG A 115 -3.13 -1.61 -0.58
CA ARG A 115 -4.08 -1.67 0.54
C ARG A 115 -4.21 -0.31 1.21
N VAL A 116 -5.39 0.00 1.73
CA VAL A 116 -5.59 1.18 2.57
C VAL A 116 -5.60 0.79 4.04
N ASP A 117 -4.80 1.50 4.81
CA ASP A 117 -4.98 1.57 6.26
C ASP A 117 -6.03 2.64 6.55
N TYR A 118 -7.26 2.23 6.86
CA TYR A 118 -8.34 3.18 7.12
C TYR A 118 -8.13 4.03 8.38
N ARG A 119 -7.24 3.63 9.30
CA ARG A 119 -6.90 4.47 10.45
C ARG A 119 -6.06 5.65 10.01
N THR A 120 -4.98 5.42 9.28
CA THR A 120 -4.13 6.52 8.80
C THR A 120 -4.60 7.14 7.48
N GLY A 121 -5.52 6.49 6.76
CA GLY A 121 -5.85 6.83 5.37
C GLY A 121 -4.69 6.59 4.39
N GLY A 122 -3.60 5.95 4.83
CA GLY A 122 -2.43 5.67 4.00
C GLY A 122 -2.69 4.52 3.02
N VAL A 123 -2.10 4.62 1.82
CA VAL A 123 -2.10 3.56 0.81
C VAL A 123 -0.71 2.92 0.81
N TYR A 124 -0.67 1.59 0.91
CA TYR A 124 0.56 0.80 0.98
C TYR A 124 0.56 -0.27 -0.11
N ALA A 125 1.73 -0.57 -0.67
CA ALA A 125 1.86 -1.71 -1.57
C ALA A 125 1.65 -3.04 -0.80
N VAL A 126 1.09 -4.03 -1.48
CA VAL A 126 0.98 -5.40 -1.01
C VAL A 126 2.32 -6.08 -1.23
N GLU A 127 2.90 -6.62 -0.15
CA GLU A 127 4.21 -7.28 -0.20
C GLU A 127 4.11 -8.81 -0.10
N ASN A 128 2.95 -9.32 0.35
CA ASN A 128 2.73 -10.74 0.60
C ASN A 128 1.56 -11.28 -0.25
N PRO A 129 1.72 -12.39 -1.00
CA PRO A 129 0.62 -12.97 -1.79
C PRO A 129 -0.58 -13.39 -0.94
N LYS A 130 -0.39 -13.67 0.37
CA LYS A 130 -1.49 -13.96 1.30
C LYS A 130 -2.44 -12.76 1.47
N GLU A 131 -1.95 -11.54 1.36
CA GLU A 131 -2.81 -10.34 1.45
C GLU A 131 -3.71 -10.24 0.22
N LEU A 132 -3.18 -10.52 -0.98
CA LEU A 132 -3.99 -10.58 -2.20
C LEU A 132 -5.03 -11.71 -2.13
N LEU A 133 -4.62 -12.89 -1.68
CA LEU A 133 -5.51 -14.05 -1.53
C LEU A 133 -6.53 -13.89 -0.40
N HIS A 134 -6.28 -13.01 0.57
CA HIS A 134 -7.28 -12.65 1.57
C HIS A 134 -8.42 -11.85 0.95
N ASN A 135 -8.08 -10.92 0.04
CA ASN A 135 -9.07 -10.11 -0.67
C ASN A 135 -9.80 -10.90 -1.78
N ILE A 136 -9.14 -11.93 -2.35
CA ILE A 136 -9.67 -12.73 -3.45
C ILE A 136 -9.40 -14.23 -3.18
N PRO A 137 -10.10 -14.84 -2.21
CA PRO A 137 -9.86 -16.23 -1.81
C PRO A 137 -10.10 -17.24 -2.94
N GLU A 138 -10.95 -16.91 -3.91
CA GLU A 138 -11.29 -17.75 -5.05
C GLU A 138 -10.06 -18.10 -5.91
N LEU A 139 -9.05 -17.23 -5.95
CA LEU A 139 -7.80 -17.49 -6.69
C LEU A 139 -7.06 -18.72 -6.17
N SER A 140 -7.15 -19.00 -4.86
CA SER A 140 -6.52 -20.17 -4.24
C SER A 140 -7.07 -21.50 -4.77
N HIS A 141 -8.28 -21.50 -5.33
CA HIS A 141 -8.90 -22.69 -5.94
C HIS A 141 -8.46 -22.91 -7.39
N ILE A 142 -7.84 -21.91 -8.02
CA ILE A 142 -7.48 -21.92 -9.44
C ILE A 142 -5.97 -22.17 -9.61
N VAL A 143 -5.13 -21.48 -8.83
CA VAL A 143 -3.67 -21.46 -9.02
C VAL A 143 -2.91 -21.37 -7.70
N ASN A 144 -1.67 -21.85 -7.70
CA ASN A 144 -0.71 -21.62 -6.63
C ASN A 144 0.14 -20.39 -6.97
N LEU A 145 -0.16 -19.24 -6.36
CA LEU A 145 0.57 -17.99 -6.59
C LEU A 145 1.86 -17.92 -5.77
N GLU A 146 2.95 -17.58 -6.45
CA GLU A 146 4.22 -17.21 -5.81
C GLU A 146 4.59 -15.79 -6.22
N MET A 147 4.69 -14.90 -5.25
CA MET A 147 4.89 -13.47 -5.51
C MET A 147 6.36 -13.07 -5.35
N SER A 148 6.77 -12.11 -6.15
CA SER A 148 8.05 -11.42 -6.03
C SER A 148 7.90 -9.97 -6.46
N SER A 149 8.67 -9.06 -5.88
CA SER A 149 8.63 -7.63 -6.23
C SER A 149 10.02 -7.15 -6.65
N PRO A 150 10.49 -7.48 -7.86
CA PRO A 150 11.81 -7.05 -8.33
C PRO A 150 11.90 -5.53 -8.57
N LEU A 151 10.75 -4.85 -8.63
CA LEU A 151 10.64 -3.41 -8.81
C LEU A 151 9.45 -2.88 -7.99
N ASN A 152 9.52 -1.63 -7.55
CA ASN A 152 8.38 -0.88 -7.02
C ASN A 152 8.51 0.56 -7.50
N LYS A 153 8.00 0.83 -8.72
CA LYS A 153 8.14 2.13 -9.41
C LYS A 153 6.78 2.56 -9.96
N MET A 154 6.52 3.86 -9.95
CA MET A 154 5.38 4.42 -10.69
C MET A 154 5.59 4.16 -12.19
N SER A 155 4.52 3.89 -12.92
CA SER A 155 4.63 3.53 -14.34
C SER A 155 5.19 4.66 -15.19
N GLU A 156 4.84 5.90 -14.85
CA GLU A 156 5.33 7.12 -15.49
C GLU A 156 6.84 7.31 -15.37
N ASP A 157 7.46 6.73 -14.34
CA ASP A 157 8.89 6.82 -14.10
C ASP A 157 9.67 5.64 -14.71
N MET A 158 9.01 4.63 -15.30
CA MET A 158 9.70 3.44 -15.80
C MET A 158 10.61 3.72 -17.00
N GLU A 159 11.79 3.10 -16.97
CA GLU A 159 12.84 3.25 -17.97
C GLU A 159 13.15 1.91 -18.65
N PRO A 160 13.78 1.91 -19.84
CA PRO A 160 14.10 0.67 -20.57
C PRO A 160 14.88 -0.37 -19.76
N GLU A 161 15.74 0.06 -18.84
CA GLU A 161 16.50 -0.81 -17.94
C GLU A 161 15.57 -1.61 -17.01
N ASP A 162 14.44 -1.04 -16.63
CA ASP A 162 13.43 -1.71 -15.81
C ASP A 162 12.74 -2.82 -16.61
N TRP A 163 12.48 -2.61 -17.90
CA TRP A 163 11.94 -3.66 -18.78
C TRP A 163 12.88 -4.86 -18.90
N VAL A 164 14.19 -4.61 -18.94
CA VAL A 164 15.21 -5.68 -18.93
C VAL A 164 15.16 -6.47 -17.63
N LYS A 165 15.03 -5.80 -16.48
CA LYS A 165 14.88 -6.46 -15.16
C LYS A 165 13.61 -7.33 -15.14
N ILE A 166 12.49 -6.80 -15.61
CA ILE A 166 11.20 -7.52 -15.68
C ILE A 166 11.36 -8.75 -16.58
N ALA A 167 11.91 -8.61 -17.79
CA ALA A 167 12.09 -9.72 -18.72
C ALA A 167 12.97 -10.84 -18.14
N ARG A 168 14.09 -10.49 -17.47
CA ARG A 168 14.96 -11.47 -16.80
C ARG A 168 14.22 -12.22 -15.70
N HIS A 169 13.40 -11.53 -14.92
CA HIS A 169 12.65 -12.14 -13.84
C HIS A 169 11.53 -13.06 -14.37
N VAL A 170 10.81 -12.64 -15.42
CA VAL A 170 9.84 -13.49 -16.13
C VAL A 170 10.50 -14.76 -16.66
N ALA A 171 11.65 -14.64 -17.33
CA ALA A 171 12.39 -15.79 -17.85
C ALA A 171 12.84 -16.73 -16.73
N LYS A 172 13.34 -16.19 -15.62
CA LYS A 172 13.71 -16.97 -14.42
C LYS A 172 12.54 -17.80 -13.91
N GLU A 173 11.38 -17.18 -13.70
CA GLU A 173 10.19 -17.87 -13.17
C GLU A 173 9.67 -18.94 -14.13
N LEU A 174 9.59 -18.64 -15.44
CA LEU A 174 9.14 -19.62 -16.43
C LEU A 174 10.09 -20.81 -16.55
N ASN A 175 11.40 -20.57 -16.49
CA ASN A 175 12.43 -21.61 -16.52
C ASN A 175 12.50 -22.43 -15.21
N ALA A 176 12.09 -21.85 -14.09
CA ALA A 176 11.89 -22.56 -12.82
C ALA A 176 10.64 -23.46 -12.81
N GLY A 177 9.95 -23.60 -13.94
CA GLY A 177 8.84 -24.54 -14.11
C GLY A 177 7.46 -23.97 -13.83
N LYS A 178 7.33 -22.65 -13.55
CA LYS A 178 6.00 -22.01 -13.43
C LYS A 178 5.20 -22.19 -14.71
N LYS A 179 3.89 -22.35 -14.60
CA LYS A 179 2.96 -22.55 -15.74
C LYS A 179 2.61 -21.24 -16.44
N GLY A 180 2.80 -20.11 -15.79
CA GLY A 180 2.61 -18.77 -16.36
C GLY A 180 3.12 -17.70 -15.41
N VAL A 181 3.12 -16.46 -15.89
CA VAL A 181 3.51 -15.27 -15.12
C VAL A 181 2.44 -14.19 -15.26
N ILE A 182 2.08 -13.58 -14.14
CA ILE A 182 1.26 -12.37 -14.05
C ILE A 182 2.18 -11.25 -13.59
N ILE A 183 2.13 -10.11 -14.24
CA ILE A 183 2.93 -8.92 -13.91
C ILE A 183 1.94 -7.81 -13.53
N THR A 184 1.95 -7.38 -12.27
CA THR A 184 1.19 -6.18 -11.89
C THR A 184 1.97 -4.95 -12.31
N HIS A 185 1.29 -4.00 -12.94
CA HIS A 185 1.91 -2.84 -13.55
C HIS A 185 1.02 -1.60 -13.39
N GLY A 186 1.63 -0.42 -13.31
CA GLY A 186 0.90 0.85 -13.44
C GLY A 186 0.32 1.04 -14.84
N THR A 187 -0.80 1.73 -14.97
CA THR A 187 -1.58 1.77 -16.21
C THR A 187 -0.95 2.61 -17.31
N ASP A 188 -0.20 3.65 -16.95
CA ASP A 188 0.20 4.73 -17.85
C ASP A 188 1.16 4.25 -18.93
N THR A 189 2.11 3.39 -18.57
CA THR A 189 3.12 2.85 -19.49
C THR A 189 3.01 1.34 -19.70
N LEU A 190 1.91 0.71 -19.24
CA LEU A 190 1.68 -0.74 -19.37
C LEU A 190 1.89 -1.25 -20.81
N HIS A 191 1.37 -0.50 -21.79
CA HIS A 191 1.45 -0.86 -23.20
C HIS A 191 2.88 -0.78 -23.76
N TYR A 192 3.70 0.17 -23.29
CA TYR A 192 5.13 0.23 -23.64
C TYR A 192 5.90 -0.96 -23.09
N THR A 193 5.71 -1.27 -21.80
CA THR A 193 6.33 -2.44 -21.18
C THR A 193 5.89 -3.73 -21.87
N SER A 194 4.60 -3.87 -22.19
CA SER A 194 4.07 -5.03 -22.93
C SER A 194 4.74 -5.21 -24.29
N ALA A 195 4.92 -4.12 -25.04
CA ALA A 195 5.61 -4.14 -26.33
C ALA A 195 7.08 -4.57 -26.16
N ALA A 196 7.80 -3.96 -25.22
CA ALA A 196 9.21 -4.30 -24.93
C ALA A 196 9.38 -5.78 -24.56
N LEU A 197 8.54 -6.29 -23.64
CA LEU A 197 8.58 -7.69 -23.23
C LEU A 197 8.27 -8.65 -24.37
N SER A 198 7.40 -8.27 -25.31
CA SER A 198 7.08 -9.09 -26.49
C SER A 198 8.30 -9.33 -27.39
N PHE A 199 9.27 -8.40 -27.40
CA PHE A 199 10.54 -8.56 -28.12
C PHE A 199 11.63 -9.22 -27.27
N PHE A 200 11.70 -8.92 -25.97
CA PHE A 200 12.71 -9.48 -25.07
C PHE A 200 12.48 -10.96 -24.76
N LEU A 201 11.23 -11.39 -24.60
CA LEU A 201 10.86 -12.76 -24.25
C LEU A 201 10.78 -13.64 -25.50
N ARG A 202 11.94 -14.03 -26.00
CA ARG A 202 12.05 -14.92 -27.16
C ARG A 202 11.68 -16.36 -26.83
N ASN A 203 11.13 -17.06 -27.83
CA ASN A 203 10.75 -18.48 -27.73
C ASN A 203 9.77 -18.76 -26.58
N LEU A 204 8.85 -17.83 -26.34
CA LEU A 204 7.87 -17.93 -25.28
C LEU A 204 6.83 -19.02 -25.61
N TYR A 205 6.68 -19.99 -24.71
CA TYR A 205 5.74 -21.12 -24.86
C TYR A 205 4.75 -21.24 -23.68
N LYS A 206 4.76 -20.25 -22.79
CA LYS A 206 3.91 -20.15 -21.61
C LYS A 206 3.33 -18.73 -21.51
N PRO A 207 2.14 -18.55 -20.95
CA PRO A 207 1.50 -17.24 -20.87
C PRO A 207 2.25 -16.27 -19.94
N VAL A 208 2.38 -15.02 -20.39
CA VAL A 208 2.84 -13.86 -19.62
C VAL A 208 1.79 -12.78 -19.77
N VAL A 209 1.19 -12.36 -18.65
CA VAL A 209 0.06 -11.43 -18.63
C VAL A 209 0.43 -10.20 -17.83
N LEU A 210 0.30 -9.01 -18.42
CA LEU A 210 0.39 -7.75 -17.70
C LEU A 210 -1.00 -7.31 -17.28
N VAL A 211 -1.14 -6.85 -16.03
CA VAL A 211 -2.42 -6.41 -15.47
C VAL A 211 -2.21 -5.17 -14.62
N GLY A 212 -3.16 -4.24 -14.69
CA GLY A 212 -3.21 -3.03 -13.87
C GLY A 212 -4.65 -2.71 -13.48
N ALA A 213 -4.84 -1.71 -12.62
CA ALA A 213 -6.15 -1.27 -12.19
C ALA A 213 -6.31 0.24 -12.44
N GLN A 214 -7.37 0.62 -13.16
CA GLN A 214 -7.69 2.03 -13.42
C GLN A 214 -8.31 2.74 -12.22
N ARG A 215 -8.88 1.95 -11.31
CA ARG A 215 -9.31 2.41 -10.00
C ARG A 215 -8.37 1.83 -8.98
N SER A 216 -8.08 2.60 -7.95
CA SER A 216 -7.22 2.11 -6.88
C SER A 216 -7.90 0.93 -6.16
N SER A 217 -7.14 -0.12 -5.86
CA SER A 217 -7.66 -1.40 -5.31
C SER A 217 -8.35 -1.24 -3.95
N ASP A 218 -8.09 -0.14 -3.26
CA ASP A 218 -8.71 0.21 -1.98
C ASP A 218 -10.16 0.70 -2.10
N ARG A 219 -10.59 1.11 -3.29
CA ARG A 219 -11.96 1.56 -3.51
C ARG A 219 -12.87 0.36 -3.74
N GLY A 220 -14.01 0.30 -3.05
CA GLY A 220 -14.98 -0.80 -3.20
C GLY A 220 -15.62 -0.96 -4.59
N SER A 221 -15.30 -0.08 -5.53
CA SER A 221 -15.72 -0.14 -6.93
C SER A 221 -14.64 -0.65 -7.89
N SER A 222 -13.49 -1.07 -7.35
CA SER A 222 -12.36 -1.66 -8.07
C SER A 222 -12.59 -3.15 -8.29
#